data_AF-A0A2G9Z219-F1
#
_entry.id   AF-A0A2G9Z219-F1
#
_cell.length_a   1.000
_cell.length_b   1.000
_cell.length_c   1.000
_cell.angle_alpha   90.00
_cell.angle_beta   90.00
_cell.angle_gamma   90.00
#
_symmetry.space_group_name_H-M   'P 1'
#
loop_
_entity.id
_entity.type
_entity.pdbx_description
1 polymer ?
#
loop_
_entity_poly.entity_id
_entity_poly.type
_entity_poly.pdbx_seq_one_letter_code
_entity_poly.pdbx_strand_id
1 'polypeptide(L)'
;MDFKQAIKGLNDLLLEQQPAKINSSWISKNAPCIYRFIWKNVRNEIGDIDWDRIISKLDKNFQKRWASKHSKTKKQWQALKWYRSRKEVNLVLKKHKHKLYAFISPQDSEDRKIRNVISIALVRIAQKGNLSAKKEIISLLRFTAGYWIETFPNLRSWKGYEAELDDQLETCVRRYRFTGSFMTYLFCSLEYRGRGLRLVYSLDEEMFLGTKRRIENVVQDPETGQISYFKAF
;
A
#
# COMPACT_ATOMS: atom_id res chain seq x y z
N MET A 1 -7.84 31.32 12.40
CA MET A 1 -7.13 30.54 11.36
C MET A 1 -7.96 29.29 11.09
N ASP A 2 -8.45 29.14 9.87
CA ASP A 2 -9.10 27.91 9.42
C ASP A 2 -8.10 26.98 8.69
N PHE A 3 -8.53 25.77 8.34
CA PHE A 3 -7.66 24.80 7.66
C PHE A 3 -7.22 25.26 6.26
N LYS A 4 -8.08 25.94 5.48
CA LYS A 4 -7.73 26.42 4.14
C LYS A 4 -6.69 27.54 4.21
N GLN A 5 -6.87 28.47 5.14
CA GLN A 5 -5.92 29.55 5.45
C GLN A 5 -4.58 28.98 5.90
N ALA A 6 -4.57 27.96 6.77
CA ALA A 6 -3.35 27.33 7.24
C ALA A 6 -2.57 26.65 6.09
N ILE A 7 -3.25 25.95 5.18
CA ILE A 7 -2.61 25.35 4.00
C ILE A 7 -2.11 26.41 3.02
N LYS A 8 -2.92 27.46 2.77
CA LYS A 8 -2.52 28.55 1.87
C LYS A 8 -1.25 29.24 2.38
N GLY A 9 -1.24 29.67 3.65
CA GLY A 9 -0.05 30.29 4.24
C GLY A 9 1.17 29.36 4.28
N LEU A 10 0.96 28.05 4.38
CA LEU A 10 2.06 27.09 4.29
C LEU A 10 2.60 26.96 2.87
N ASN A 11 1.75 26.92 1.83
CA ASN A 11 2.21 26.91 0.44
C ASN A 11 2.94 28.22 0.08
N ASP A 12 2.41 29.37 0.48
CA ASP A 12 3.02 30.68 0.23
C ASP A 12 4.44 30.74 0.85
N LEU A 13 4.58 30.32 2.10
CA LEU A 13 5.88 30.28 2.80
C LEU A 13 6.86 29.24 2.19
N LEU A 14 6.35 28.13 1.67
CA LEU A 14 7.17 27.15 0.93
C LEU A 14 7.60 27.66 -0.44
N LEU A 15 6.78 28.49 -1.09
CA LEU A 15 7.12 29.15 -2.35
C LEU A 15 8.21 30.20 -2.15
N GLU A 16 8.15 30.97 -1.06
CA GLU A 16 9.15 31.98 -0.72
C GLU A 16 10.50 31.36 -0.35
N GLN A 17 10.52 30.37 0.57
CA GLN A 17 11.77 29.84 1.09
C GLN A 17 12.40 28.72 0.23
N GLN A 18 11.64 28.14 -0.71
CA GLN A 18 12.08 27.05 -1.59
C GLN A 18 12.95 25.96 -0.92
N PRO A 19 12.53 25.39 0.22
CA PRO A 19 13.35 24.39 0.91
C PRO A 19 13.57 23.15 0.04
N ALA A 20 14.81 22.64 0.02
CA ALA A 20 15.15 21.41 -0.69
C ALA A 20 14.46 20.17 -0.10
N LYS A 21 14.23 20.16 1.22
CA LYS A 21 13.56 19.08 1.96
C LYS A 21 12.61 19.67 3.00
N ILE A 22 11.37 19.17 3.02
CA ILE A 22 10.32 19.64 3.94
C ILE A 22 9.98 18.50 4.92
N ASN A 23 9.88 18.81 6.21
CA ASN A 23 9.41 17.86 7.23
C ASN A 23 8.70 18.61 8.37
N SER A 24 8.12 17.87 9.31
CA SER A 24 7.39 18.44 10.45
C SER A 24 8.23 19.42 11.28
N SER A 25 9.52 19.13 11.48
CA SER A 25 10.44 20.00 12.22
C SER A 25 10.72 21.30 11.47
N TRP A 26 10.75 21.27 10.14
CA TRP A 26 10.90 22.46 9.32
C TRP A 26 9.70 23.40 9.50
N ILE A 27 8.47 22.86 9.46
CA ILE A 27 7.25 23.66 9.69
C ILE A 27 7.25 24.22 11.11
N SER A 28 7.60 23.42 12.12
CA SER A 28 7.65 23.89 13.50
C SER A 28 8.63 25.05 13.72
N LYS A 29 9.70 25.13 12.93
CA LYS A 29 10.71 26.19 13.03
C LYS A 29 10.33 27.44 12.24
N ASN A 30 9.86 27.28 11.00
CA ASN A 30 9.63 28.39 10.08
C ASN A 30 8.19 28.92 10.11
N ALA A 31 7.23 28.12 10.57
CA ALA A 31 5.82 28.49 10.67
C ALA A 31 5.18 27.99 11.98
N PRO A 32 5.66 28.45 13.15
CA PRO A 32 5.23 27.93 14.45
C PRO A 32 3.72 28.12 14.71
N CYS A 33 3.13 29.22 14.24
CA CYS A 33 1.68 29.47 14.36
C CYS A 33 0.86 28.44 13.58
N ILE A 34 1.26 28.15 12.33
CA ILE A 34 0.62 27.13 11.48
C ILE A 34 0.83 25.74 12.07
N TYR A 35 2.03 25.44 12.57
CA TYR A 35 2.32 24.17 13.23
C TYR A 35 1.45 23.96 14.47
N ARG A 36 1.28 24.98 15.32
CA ARG A 36 0.42 24.91 16.51
C ARG A 36 -1.05 24.68 16.15
N PHE A 37 -1.53 25.34 15.10
CA PHE A 37 -2.88 25.10 14.57
C PHE A 37 -3.05 23.66 14.08
N ILE A 38 -2.11 23.16 13.27
CA ILE A 38 -2.07 21.78 12.77
C ILE A 38 -2.10 20.79 13.93
N TRP A 39 -1.22 21.00 14.91
CA TRP A 39 -1.08 20.12 16.06
C TRP A 39 -2.37 20.04 16.88
N LYS A 40 -3.11 21.14 17.02
CA LYS A 40 -4.36 21.19 17.79
C LYS A 40 -5.57 20.64 17.01
N ASN A 41 -5.66 20.89 15.70
CA ASN A 41 -6.91 20.71 14.95
C ASN A 41 -6.88 19.58 13.91
N VAL A 42 -5.70 19.11 13.49
CA VAL A 42 -5.57 18.13 12.40
C VAL A 42 -5.08 16.81 12.98
N ARG A 43 -6.02 16.02 13.54
CA ARG A 43 -5.72 14.74 14.20
C ARG A 43 -6.31 13.55 13.44
N ASN A 44 -5.59 12.44 13.48
CA ASN A 44 -6.05 11.13 13.01
C ASN A 44 -6.81 10.36 14.12
N GLU A 45 -7.25 9.14 13.80
CA GLU A 45 -8.03 8.27 14.68
C GLU A 45 -7.34 7.91 16.01
N ILE A 46 -6.01 7.98 16.03
CA ILE A 46 -5.18 7.63 17.19
C ILE A 46 -4.82 8.89 17.98
N GLY A 47 -5.31 10.05 17.53
CA GLY A 47 -5.01 11.33 18.12
C GLY A 47 -3.58 11.78 17.82
N ASP A 48 -2.93 11.34 16.75
CA ASP A 48 -1.68 11.94 16.23
C ASP A 48 -1.96 12.96 15.13
N ILE A 49 -0.98 13.78 14.74
CA ILE A 49 -1.13 14.70 13.61
C ILE A 49 -1.39 13.92 12.32
N ASP A 50 -2.45 14.27 11.60
CA ASP A 50 -2.76 13.72 10.29
C ASP A 50 -1.97 14.44 9.18
N TRP A 51 -0.72 14.00 9.01
CA TRP A 51 0.16 14.53 7.96
C TRP A 51 -0.31 14.19 6.55
N ASP A 52 -1.00 13.05 6.33
CA ASP A 52 -1.54 12.67 5.03
C ASP A 52 -2.58 13.68 4.53
N ARG A 53 -3.46 14.14 5.43
CA ARG A 53 -4.45 15.18 5.11
C ARG A 53 -3.82 16.53 4.78
N ILE A 54 -2.70 16.88 5.41
CA ILE A 54 -1.99 18.15 5.16
C ILE A 54 -1.24 18.08 3.84
N ILE A 55 -0.42 17.04 3.67
CA ILE A 55 0.46 16.90 2.51
C ILE A 55 -0.35 16.76 1.22
N SER A 56 -1.47 16.03 1.24
CA SER A 56 -2.35 15.91 0.09
C SER A 56 -2.94 17.24 -0.41
N LYS A 57 -2.89 18.30 0.40
CA LYS A 57 -3.34 19.65 0.05
C LYS A 57 -2.22 20.63 -0.28
N LEU A 58 -0.96 20.24 -0.09
CA LEU A 58 0.19 21.03 -0.56
C LEU A 58 0.33 20.94 -2.08
N ASP A 59 1.07 21.86 -2.69
CA ASP A 59 1.35 21.77 -4.12
C ASP A 59 2.19 20.54 -4.45
N LYS A 60 1.97 19.96 -5.65
CA LYS A 60 2.61 18.71 -6.09
C LYS A 60 4.14 18.73 -5.96
N ASN A 61 4.77 19.89 -6.17
CA ASN A 61 6.23 20.04 -6.04
C ASN A 61 6.69 19.89 -4.58
N PHE A 62 5.95 20.46 -3.63
CA PHE A 62 6.25 20.35 -2.21
C PHE A 62 5.91 18.97 -1.65
N GLN A 63 4.86 18.32 -2.15
CA GLN A 63 4.55 16.93 -1.83
C GLN A 63 5.74 16.00 -2.14
N LYS A 64 6.38 16.18 -3.29
CA LYS A 64 7.57 15.40 -3.71
C LYS A 64 8.78 15.65 -2.81
N ARG A 65 8.99 16.91 -2.38
CA ARG A 65 10.08 17.34 -1.49
C ARG A 65 9.85 16.99 -0.02
N TRP A 66 8.68 16.45 0.33
CA TRP A 66 8.42 15.99 1.69
C TRP A 66 9.34 14.83 2.06
N ALA A 67 10.30 15.15 2.94
CA ALA A 67 11.24 14.22 3.55
C ALA A 67 10.49 13.40 4.59
N SER A 68 9.90 12.32 4.11
CA SER A 68 9.17 11.39 4.96
C SER A 68 10.14 10.58 5.82
N LYS A 69 9.96 10.64 7.15
CA LYS A 69 10.54 9.65 8.08
C LYS A 69 9.93 8.24 7.90
N HIS A 70 8.92 8.08 7.04
CA HIS A 70 8.10 6.87 6.94
C HIS A 70 8.41 5.99 5.73
N SER A 71 9.01 6.52 4.66
CA SER A 71 9.61 5.67 3.61
C SER A 71 10.99 5.22 4.06
N LYS A 72 11.04 4.03 4.64
CA LYS A 72 12.26 3.49 5.24
C LYS A 72 12.95 2.51 4.30
N THR A 73 14.28 2.57 4.28
CA THR A 73 15.08 1.49 3.70
C THR A 73 14.81 0.19 4.46
N LYS A 74 15.14 -0.97 3.87
CA LYS A 74 14.94 -2.27 4.55
C LYS A 74 15.68 -2.29 5.90
N LYS A 75 16.92 -1.78 5.92
CA LYS A 75 17.74 -1.63 7.15
C LYS A 75 17.06 -0.76 8.20
N GLN A 76 16.53 0.40 7.82
CA GLN A 76 15.81 1.30 8.75
C GLN A 76 14.50 0.69 9.26
N TRP A 77 13.82 -0.09 8.44
CA TRP A 77 12.59 -0.78 8.83
C TRP A 77 12.87 -1.90 9.83
N GLN A 78 13.94 -2.66 9.63
CA GLN A 78 14.39 -3.72 10.53
C GLN A 78 14.87 -3.15 11.88
N ALA A 79 15.51 -1.97 11.86
CA ALA A 79 15.98 -1.28 13.06
C ALA A 79 14.88 -0.59 13.88
N LEU A 80 13.59 -0.77 13.54
CA LEU A 80 12.50 -0.19 14.31
C LEU A 80 12.33 -0.87 15.66
N LYS A 81 11.96 -0.08 16.66
CA LYS A 81 11.46 -0.60 17.93
C LYS A 81 10.07 -1.17 17.70
N TRP A 82 10.02 -2.46 17.40
CA TRP A 82 8.77 -3.18 17.18
C TRP A 82 7.94 -3.23 18.45
N TYR A 83 6.64 -3.00 18.30
CA TYR A 83 5.68 -3.12 19.39
C TYR A 83 4.41 -3.81 18.91
N ARG A 84 3.66 -4.39 19.85
CA ARG A 84 2.38 -5.06 19.60
C ARG A 84 1.28 -4.30 20.32
N SER A 85 0.53 -3.48 19.59
CA SER A 85 -0.62 -2.77 20.14
C SER A 85 -1.84 -2.99 19.26
N ARG A 86 -2.77 -3.82 19.74
CA ARG A 86 -4.06 -4.01 19.06
C ARG A 86 -5.02 -2.85 19.30
N LYS A 87 -4.77 -2.01 20.30
CA LYS A 87 -5.62 -0.84 20.62
C LYS A 87 -5.65 0.14 19.45
N GLU A 88 -4.49 0.51 18.92
CA GLU A 88 -4.37 1.43 17.76
C GLU A 88 -5.10 0.88 16.52
N VAL A 89 -4.91 -0.41 16.23
CA VAL A 89 -5.57 -1.10 15.12
C VAL A 89 -7.08 -1.08 15.30
N ASN A 90 -7.56 -1.43 16.50
CA ASN A 90 -8.98 -1.47 16.81
C ASN A 90 -9.62 -0.08 16.76
N LEU A 91 -8.92 1.01 17.09
CA LEU A 91 -9.45 2.36 16.95
C LEU A 91 -9.80 2.67 15.48
N VAL A 92 -8.89 2.34 14.55
CA VAL A 92 -9.13 2.52 13.12
C VAL A 92 -10.25 1.59 12.64
N LEU A 93 -10.17 0.29 12.96
CA LEU A 93 -11.13 -0.69 12.46
C LEU A 93 -12.54 -0.47 13.04
N LYS A 94 -12.68 -0.13 14.32
CA LYS A 94 -14.00 0.10 14.93
C LYS A 94 -14.73 1.27 14.29
N LYS A 95 -14.01 2.37 13.99
CA LYS A 95 -14.58 3.54 13.28
C LYS A 95 -15.18 3.18 11.93
N HIS A 96 -14.58 2.20 11.24
CA HIS A 96 -14.98 1.78 9.90
C HIS A 96 -15.54 0.35 9.83
N LYS A 97 -16.00 -0.21 10.96
CA LYS A 97 -16.38 -1.63 11.06
C LYS A 97 -17.38 -2.07 9.99
N HIS A 98 -18.37 -1.23 9.73
CA HIS A 98 -19.44 -1.47 8.76
C HIS A 98 -18.99 -1.34 7.30
N LYS A 99 -17.75 -0.91 7.03
CA LYS A 99 -17.20 -0.68 5.67
C LYS A 99 -15.96 -1.52 5.37
N LEU A 100 -15.59 -2.45 6.26
CA LEU A 100 -14.45 -3.35 6.02
C LEU A 100 -14.66 -4.28 4.82
N TYR A 101 -15.92 -4.57 4.45
CA TYR A 101 -16.24 -5.33 3.24
C TYR A 101 -15.68 -4.71 1.95
N ALA A 102 -15.38 -3.40 1.95
CA ALA A 102 -14.83 -2.71 0.79
C ALA A 102 -13.46 -3.26 0.33
N PHE A 103 -12.74 -3.98 1.21
CA PHE A 103 -11.52 -4.70 0.85
C PHE A 103 -11.76 -5.96 0.01
N ILE A 104 -12.97 -6.51 0.07
CA ILE A 104 -13.39 -7.70 -0.69
C ILE A 104 -14.16 -7.26 -1.94
N SER A 105 -15.25 -6.51 -1.75
CA SER A 105 -16.17 -6.15 -2.82
C SER A 105 -16.65 -4.69 -2.68
N PRO A 106 -15.86 -3.70 -3.13
CA PRO A 106 -16.28 -2.30 -3.10
C PRO A 106 -17.41 -2.07 -4.11
N GLN A 107 -18.55 -1.56 -3.64
CA GLN A 107 -19.74 -1.38 -4.48
C GLN A 107 -19.71 -0.06 -5.26
N ASP A 108 -19.19 0.99 -4.64
CA ASP A 108 -19.22 2.34 -5.20
C ASP A 108 -17.86 3.07 -5.06
N SER A 109 -17.83 4.34 -5.47
CA SER A 109 -16.64 5.18 -5.32
C SER A 109 -16.32 5.55 -3.87
N GLU A 110 -17.33 5.60 -3.00
CA GLU A 110 -17.14 5.93 -1.58
C GLU A 110 -16.48 4.78 -0.83
N ASP A 111 -16.86 3.54 -1.12
CA ASP A 111 -16.20 2.34 -0.60
C ASP A 111 -14.71 2.31 -0.99
N ARG A 112 -14.39 2.70 -2.24
CA ARG A 112 -12.99 2.80 -2.69
C ARG A 112 -12.23 3.87 -1.91
N LYS A 113 -12.85 5.03 -1.64
CA LYS A 113 -12.26 6.09 -0.83
C LYS A 113 -12.05 5.63 0.61
N ILE A 114 -13.07 5.03 1.23
CA ILE A 114 -13.02 4.53 2.61
C ILE A 114 -11.95 3.44 2.75
N ARG A 115 -11.90 2.47 1.83
CA ARG A 115 -10.84 1.47 1.78
C ARG A 115 -9.47 2.13 1.78
N ASN A 116 -9.27 3.12 0.91
CA ASN A 116 -8.01 3.85 0.83
C ASN A 116 -7.66 4.58 2.13
N VAL A 117 -8.64 5.20 2.81
CA VAL A 117 -8.44 5.85 4.12
C VAL A 117 -8.00 4.81 5.17
N ILE A 118 -8.70 3.69 5.27
CA ILE A 118 -8.36 2.61 6.21
C ILE A 118 -6.96 2.07 5.92
N SER A 119 -6.64 1.83 4.65
CA SER A 119 -5.32 1.36 4.23
C SER A 119 -4.23 2.33 4.64
N ILE A 120 -4.38 3.62 4.36
CA ILE A 120 -3.39 4.63 4.73
C ILE A 120 -3.21 4.66 6.25
N ALA A 121 -4.29 4.70 7.03
CA ALA A 121 -4.23 4.71 8.48
C ALA A 121 -3.45 3.51 9.04
N LEU A 122 -3.79 2.29 8.62
CA LEU A 122 -3.10 1.08 9.06
C LEU A 122 -1.64 1.02 8.58
N VAL A 123 -1.36 1.47 7.35
CA VAL A 123 0.01 1.60 6.83
C VAL A 123 0.82 2.54 7.71
N ARG A 124 0.29 3.69 8.13
CA ARG A 124 1.03 4.63 9.00
C ARG A 124 1.34 4.03 10.36
N ILE A 125 0.42 3.26 10.93
CA ILE A 125 0.65 2.55 12.19
C ILE A 125 1.72 1.46 12.01
N ALA A 126 1.64 0.68 10.94
CA ALA A 126 2.64 -0.33 10.61
C ALA A 126 4.03 0.31 10.41
N GLN A 127 4.12 1.43 9.70
CA GLN A 127 5.36 2.17 9.46
C GLN A 127 5.98 2.76 10.73
N LYS A 128 5.21 2.93 11.82
CA LYS A 128 5.76 3.30 13.14
C LYS A 128 6.40 2.12 13.88
N GLY A 129 6.17 0.88 13.46
CA GLY A 129 6.69 -0.33 14.10
C GLY A 129 5.63 -1.18 14.79
N ASN A 130 4.33 -0.94 14.56
CA ASN A 130 3.29 -1.80 15.12
C ASN A 130 3.15 -3.09 14.30
N LEU A 131 3.50 -4.22 14.91
CA LEU A 131 3.40 -5.53 14.28
C LEU A 131 1.96 -5.98 14.05
N SER A 132 1.04 -5.61 14.94
CA SER A 132 -0.38 -5.96 14.79
C SER A 132 -0.99 -5.24 13.59
N ALA A 133 -0.69 -3.95 13.42
CA ALA A 133 -1.15 -3.19 12.27
C ALA A 133 -0.58 -3.72 10.96
N LYS A 134 0.72 -4.09 10.94
CA LYS A 134 1.37 -4.72 9.79
C LYS A 134 0.65 -6.01 9.37
N LYS A 135 0.40 -6.92 10.31
CA LYS A 135 -0.30 -8.18 10.02
C LYS A 135 -1.71 -7.93 9.49
N GLU A 136 -2.45 -7.04 10.15
CA GLU A 136 -3.82 -6.73 9.77
C GLU A 136 -3.91 -6.12 8.36
N ILE A 137 -3.08 -5.13 8.05
CA ILE A 137 -3.12 -4.51 6.72
C ILE A 137 -2.70 -5.49 5.64
N ILE A 138 -1.68 -6.31 5.86
CA ILE A 138 -1.27 -7.33 4.87
C ILE A 138 -2.42 -8.30 4.60
N SER A 139 -3.10 -8.77 5.65
CA SER A 139 -4.28 -9.64 5.50
C SER A 139 -5.41 -8.99 4.70
N LEU A 140 -5.77 -7.74 5.01
CA LEU A 140 -6.79 -7.00 4.26
C LEU A 140 -6.40 -6.78 2.79
N LEU A 141 -5.13 -6.45 2.54
CA LEU A 141 -4.63 -6.24 1.18
C LEU A 141 -4.56 -7.54 0.39
N ARG A 142 -4.36 -8.69 1.05
CA ARG A 142 -4.38 -9.99 0.39
C ARG A 142 -5.73 -10.30 -0.23
N PHE A 143 -6.83 -10.00 0.46
CA PHE A 143 -8.18 -10.14 -0.13
C PHE A 143 -8.33 -9.26 -1.38
N THR A 144 -7.90 -8.00 -1.30
CA THR A 144 -7.99 -7.09 -2.45
C THR A 144 -7.08 -7.54 -3.61
N ALA A 145 -5.85 -7.96 -3.32
CA ALA A 145 -4.90 -8.43 -4.32
C ALA A 145 -5.37 -9.73 -4.98
N GLY A 146 -5.90 -10.69 -4.20
CA GLY A 146 -6.47 -11.93 -4.73
C GLY A 146 -7.59 -11.65 -5.73
N TYR A 147 -8.57 -10.82 -5.34
CA TYR A 147 -9.62 -10.38 -6.26
C TYR A 147 -9.06 -9.72 -7.53
N TRP A 148 -8.02 -8.90 -7.39
CA TRP A 148 -7.39 -8.26 -8.55
C TRP A 148 -6.67 -9.25 -9.47
N ILE A 149 -6.00 -10.26 -8.92
CA ILE A 149 -5.29 -11.30 -9.69
C ILE A 149 -6.29 -12.13 -10.49
N GLU A 150 -7.45 -12.44 -9.90
CA GLU A 150 -8.54 -13.16 -10.59
C GLU A 150 -9.18 -12.32 -11.69
N THR A 151 -9.40 -11.03 -11.42
CA THR A 151 -10.19 -10.14 -12.29
C THR A 151 -9.37 -9.50 -13.40
N PHE A 152 -8.14 -9.06 -13.11
CA PHE A 152 -7.33 -8.25 -14.03
C PHE A 152 -6.23 -9.08 -14.71
N PRO A 153 -6.24 -9.20 -16.05
CA PRO A 153 -5.24 -9.97 -16.80
C PRO A 153 -3.79 -9.57 -16.48
N ASN A 154 -3.54 -8.27 -16.27
CA ASN A 154 -2.21 -7.72 -16.01
C ASN A 154 -1.59 -8.21 -14.68
N LEU A 155 -2.40 -8.78 -13.79
CA LEU A 155 -1.96 -9.29 -12.49
C LEU A 155 -2.02 -10.82 -12.40
N ARG A 156 -2.49 -11.52 -13.44
CA ARG A 156 -2.58 -12.99 -13.44
C ARG A 156 -1.24 -13.70 -13.24
N SER A 157 -0.13 -13.05 -13.59
CA SER A 157 1.23 -13.60 -13.38
C SER A 157 1.60 -13.80 -11.90
N TRP A 158 0.84 -13.22 -10.98
CA TRP A 158 1.01 -13.47 -9.54
C TRP A 158 0.37 -14.79 -9.08
N LYS A 159 -0.46 -15.44 -9.90
CA LYS A 159 -1.06 -16.73 -9.54
C LYS A 159 0.04 -17.76 -9.31
N GLY A 160 0.03 -18.41 -8.15
CA GLY A 160 1.06 -19.35 -7.73
C GLY A 160 2.27 -18.74 -7.02
N TYR A 161 2.34 -17.41 -6.89
CA TYR A 161 3.42 -16.68 -6.20
C TYR A 161 2.93 -16.05 -4.89
N GLU A 162 2.24 -16.84 -4.06
CA GLU A 162 1.60 -16.35 -2.83
C GLU A 162 2.60 -15.79 -1.80
N ALA A 163 3.77 -16.42 -1.69
CA ALA A 163 4.81 -15.97 -0.76
C ALA A 163 5.45 -14.65 -1.21
N GLU A 164 5.76 -14.54 -2.51
CA GLU A 164 6.31 -13.32 -3.11
C GLU A 164 5.30 -12.18 -3.10
N LEU A 165 4.00 -12.50 -3.21
CA LEU A 165 2.94 -11.53 -3.07
C LEU A 165 2.96 -10.91 -1.67
N ASP A 166 3.01 -11.72 -0.61
CA ASP A 166 3.11 -11.22 0.78
C ASP A 166 4.33 -10.30 0.98
N ASP A 167 5.50 -10.70 0.45
CA ASP A 167 6.73 -9.90 0.49
C ASP A 167 6.59 -8.57 -0.27
N GLN A 168 5.89 -8.58 -1.40
CA GLN A 168 5.61 -7.41 -2.20
C GLN A 168 4.60 -6.48 -1.51
N LEU A 169 3.57 -7.02 -0.87
CA LEU A 169 2.63 -6.26 -0.04
C LEU A 169 3.36 -5.57 1.11
N GLU A 170 4.22 -6.28 1.84
CA GLU A 170 5.05 -5.69 2.89
C GLU A 170 5.96 -4.59 2.34
N THR A 171 6.58 -4.83 1.18
CA THR A 171 7.41 -3.82 0.52
C THR A 171 6.61 -2.56 0.17
N CYS A 172 5.37 -2.71 -0.28
CA CYS A 172 4.48 -1.60 -0.56
C CYS A 172 4.13 -0.81 0.71
N VAL A 173 3.73 -1.51 1.79
CA VAL A 173 3.46 -0.89 3.10
C VAL A 173 4.68 -0.11 3.59
N ARG A 174 5.89 -0.66 3.44
CA ARG A 174 7.13 0.00 3.85
C ARG A 174 7.50 1.22 3.03
N ARG A 175 7.32 1.15 1.71
CA ARG A 175 7.79 2.20 0.78
C ARG A 175 6.76 3.29 0.55
N TYR A 176 5.50 3.06 0.89
CA TYR A 176 4.44 4.03 0.63
C TYR A 176 4.69 5.39 1.28
N ARG A 177 4.72 6.44 0.46
CA ARG A 177 4.89 7.85 0.86
C ARG A 177 3.54 8.54 1.01
N PHE A 178 3.53 9.81 1.39
CA PHE A 178 2.33 10.64 1.61
C PHE A 178 1.62 11.08 0.31
N THR A 179 1.95 10.47 -0.83
CA THR A 179 1.56 10.97 -2.15
C THR A 179 0.47 10.09 -2.75
N GLY A 180 -0.78 10.55 -2.67
CA GLY A 180 -1.91 10.00 -3.42
C GLY A 180 -2.64 8.85 -2.73
N SER A 181 -3.18 7.94 -3.55
CA SER A 181 -3.88 6.74 -3.07
C SER A 181 -2.91 5.59 -2.84
N PHE A 182 -2.99 4.97 -1.67
CA PHE A 182 -2.28 3.73 -1.38
C PHE A 182 -2.73 2.61 -2.30
N MET A 183 -4.04 2.49 -2.55
CA MET A 183 -4.58 1.42 -3.40
C MET A 183 -4.09 1.54 -4.85
N THR A 184 -4.07 2.76 -5.41
CA THR A 184 -3.49 3.00 -6.75
C THR A 184 -2.00 2.67 -6.77
N TYR A 185 -1.25 3.14 -5.76
CA TYR A 185 0.17 2.82 -5.63
C TYR A 185 0.43 1.30 -5.56
N LEU A 186 -0.37 0.58 -4.78
CA LEU A 186 -0.28 -0.87 -4.64
C LEU A 186 -0.56 -1.56 -5.97
N PHE A 187 -1.66 -1.22 -6.64
CA PHE A 187 -2.04 -1.82 -7.93
C PHE A 187 -0.90 -1.68 -8.96
N CYS A 188 -0.42 -0.45 -9.17
CA CYS A 188 0.69 -0.22 -10.10
C CYS A 188 1.95 -0.98 -9.69
N SER A 189 2.25 -1.04 -8.38
CA SER A 189 3.43 -1.76 -7.88
C SER A 189 3.36 -3.26 -8.15
N LEU A 190 2.17 -3.86 -8.00
CA LEU A 190 1.94 -5.27 -8.35
C LEU A 190 2.04 -5.47 -9.87
N GLU A 191 1.49 -4.57 -10.67
CA GLU A 191 1.56 -4.65 -12.13
C GLU A 191 3.01 -4.64 -12.62
N TYR A 192 3.81 -3.64 -12.20
CA TYR A 192 5.20 -3.53 -12.63
C TYR A 192 6.06 -4.70 -12.18
N ARG A 193 5.85 -5.21 -10.96
CA ARG A 193 6.61 -6.38 -10.47
C ARG A 193 6.13 -7.68 -11.12
N GLY A 194 4.84 -7.81 -11.36
CA GLY A 194 4.24 -8.99 -11.99
C GLY A 194 4.71 -9.21 -13.43
N ARG A 195 5.10 -8.14 -14.15
CA ARG A 195 5.70 -8.26 -15.50
C ARG A 195 7.00 -9.06 -15.52
N GLY A 196 7.70 -9.17 -14.39
CA GLY A 196 8.92 -9.97 -14.26
C GLY A 196 8.68 -11.42 -13.87
N LEU A 197 7.44 -11.80 -13.53
CA LEU A 197 7.08 -13.16 -13.12
C LEU A 197 6.73 -14.01 -14.34
N ARG A 198 7.17 -15.26 -14.33
CA ARG A 198 6.74 -16.25 -15.33
C ARG A 198 5.38 -16.77 -14.91
N LEU A 199 4.46 -16.96 -15.85
CA LEU A 199 3.17 -17.56 -15.53
C LEU A 199 3.39 -19.00 -15.03
N VAL A 200 3.02 -19.26 -13.78
CA VAL A 200 2.91 -20.61 -13.24
C VAL A 200 1.49 -21.07 -13.52
N TYR A 201 1.40 -22.12 -14.30
CA TYR A 201 0.13 -22.72 -14.65
C TYR A 201 -0.09 -23.97 -13.82
N SER A 202 -1.33 -24.20 -13.40
CA SER A 202 -1.67 -25.48 -12.78
C SER A 202 -1.59 -26.58 -13.85
N LEU A 203 -1.13 -27.77 -13.47
CA LEU A 203 -1.23 -28.95 -14.34
C LEU A 203 -2.70 -29.35 -14.57
N ASP A 204 -3.58 -28.99 -13.63
CA ASP A 204 -5.02 -29.24 -13.71
C ASP A 204 -5.79 -28.17 -14.50
N GLU A 205 -5.13 -27.09 -14.94
CA GLU A 205 -5.77 -26.09 -15.79
C GLU A 205 -6.04 -26.66 -17.18
N GLU A 206 -7.27 -26.49 -17.66
CA GLU A 206 -7.65 -26.79 -19.03
C GLU A 206 -6.93 -25.85 -20.00
N MET A 207 -6.42 -26.42 -21.09
CA MET A 207 -5.87 -25.62 -22.18
C MET A 207 -6.97 -24.90 -22.96
N PHE A 208 -6.59 -23.88 -23.74
CA PHE A 208 -7.49 -22.97 -24.50
C PHE A 208 -8.58 -23.65 -25.36
N LEU A 209 -8.50 -24.96 -25.61
CA LEU A 209 -9.46 -25.76 -26.38
C LEU A 209 -10.38 -26.63 -25.51
N GLY A 210 -10.35 -26.50 -24.18
CA GLY A 210 -11.28 -27.13 -23.22
C GLY A 210 -11.28 -28.67 -23.18
N THR A 211 -10.41 -29.32 -23.95
CA THR A 211 -10.45 -30.78 -24.15
C THR A 211 -9.30 -31.53 -23.48
N LYS A 212 -8.25 -30.83 -23.03
CA LYS A 212 -7.08 -31.44 -22.40
C LYS A 212 -6.59 -30.62 -21.21
N ARG A 213 -6.27 -31.30 -20.11
CA ARG A 213 -5.56 -30.69 -18.97
C ARG A 213 -4.07 -30.62 -19.28
N ARG A 214 -3.39 -29.60 -18.75
CA ARG A 214 -1.94 -29.42 -18.98
C ARG A 214 -1.09 -30.59 -18.51
N ILE A 215 -1.57 -31.37 -17.53
CA ILE A 215 -0.92 -32.61 -17.07
C ILE A 215 -0.76 -33.64 -18.19
N GLU A 216 -1.66 -33.66 -19.17
CA GLU A 216 -1.63 -34.62 -20.29
C GLU A 216 -0.50 -34.33 -21.28
N ASN A 217 0.15 -33.16 -21.18
CA ASN A 217 1.32 -32.78 -21.97
C ASN A 217 2.65 -32.90 -21.20
N VAL A 218 2.60 -33.44 -19.98
CA VAL A 218 3.80 -33.77 -19.21
C VAL A 218 4.28 -35.13 -19.68
N VAL A 219 5.46 -35.16 -20.30
CA VAL A 219 6.08 -36.39 -20.81
C VAL A 219 7.28 -36.73 -19.92
N GLN A 220 7.32 -37.96 -19.44
CA GLN A 220 8.48 -38.51 -18.75
C GLN A 220 9.32 -39.27 -19.77
N ASP A 221 10.59 -38.90 -19.89
CA ASP A 221 11.56 -39.65 -20.69
C ASP A 221 11.78 -41.03 -20.03
N PRO A 222 11.47 -42.14 -20.72
CA PRO A 222 11.56 -43.48 -20.16
C PRO A 222 13.01 -43.92 -19.89
N GLU A 223 14.02 -43.31 -20.50
CA GLU A 223 15.43 -43.68 -20.32
C GLU A 223 16.11 -42.88 -19.21
N THR A 224 15.78 -41.59 -19.10
CA THR A 224 16.45 -40.67 -18.15
C THR A 224 15.60 -40.34 -16.93
N GLY A 225 14.31 -40.67 -16.95
CA GLY A 225 13.34 -40.28 -15.92
C GLY A 225 13.05 -38.77 -15.88
N GLN A 226 13.60 -37.97 -16.79
CA GLN A 226 13.38 -36.53 -16.82
C GLN A 226 11.96 -36.19 -17.26
N ILE A 227 11.33 -35.28 -16.51
CA ILE A 227 10.00 -34.77 -16.80
C ILE A 227 10.14 -33.51 -17.67
N SER A 228 9.48 -33.49 -18.82
CA SER A 228 9.47 -32.38 -19.77
C SER A 228 8.04 -32.00 -20.17
N TYR A 229 7.86 -30.75 -20.63
CA TYR A 229 6.55 -30.22 -21.00
C TYR A 229 6.47 -30.01 -22.52
N PHE A 230 5.58 -30.71 -23.19
CA PHE A 230 5.36 -30.53 -24.63
C PHE A 230 4.44 -29.32 -24.87
N LYS A 231 4.96 -28.27 -25.52
CA LYS A 231 4.13 -27.17 -26.05
C LYS A 231 3.65 -27.55 -27.45
N ALA A 232 2.43 -28.07 -27.56
CA ALA A 232 1.72 -28.05 -28.84
C ALA A 232 1.30 -26.59 -29.12
N PHE A 233 1.72 -26.06 -30.28
CA PHE A 233 1.33 -24.73 -30.78
C PHE A 233 -0.14 -24.72 -31.22
#